data_AF-A0A1V1ZDQ8-F1
#
_entry.id   AF-A0A1V1ZDQ8-F1
#
_cell.length_a   1.000
_cell.length_b   1.000
_cell.length_c   1.000
_cell.angle_alpha   90.00
_cell.angle_beta   90.00
_cell.angle_gamma   90.00
#
_symmetry.space_group_name_H-M   'P 1'
#
loop_
_entity.id
_entity.type
_entity.pdbx_description
1 polymer ?
#
loop_
_entity_poly.entity_id
_entity_poly.type
_entity_poly.pdbx_seq_one_letter_code
_entity_poly.pdbx_strand_id
1 'polypeptide(L)'
;MLLVYTHKITPRLTYTFKHICTRILGIPVGFTTTIEEFIAHEDIKMSYTKQPLGNEIFIRSHELLFEQGLSDVEINVMEWDDTKCFFTTSDKSSLPFDIFAAAFYLLCRYEEYMPHVKDPYGRFVAKESLAYKNGFLNQPVIDIWAYKFKAVIQEQFKEFQFPEKKYKVQPVIDVPMAYYYKQKGLLRTIGGTMSDLFRFKLKSVYTRFLVIFGFQRDPYDNFKWIINRQKQFKDKFMVFFLIGDFSTYDKNINVNKKKFVALIKSVADYCKVGLKVSYFALDNKDVLKKEKAKMVAITNYNLEASRNSFSKINLPETYRSLIELEVTQDFTMGYINELGFRASTCTPFQFYDLDYEIQTPLQINSFHFIDFALLKKQSLLDKKEELQRLIKSVQKVNGTFTPIFHNYTFSENHRWKGFRELFNIVLDSVNEAS
;
A
#
# COMPACT_ATOMS: atom_id res chain seq x y z
N MET A 1 -6.90 27.48 8.67
CA MET A 1 -7.56 26.14 8.57
C MET A 1 -8.57 26.24 7.45
N LEU A 2 -8.64 25.29 6.51
CA LEU A 2 -9.65 25.34 5.45
C LEU A 2 -11.05 25.15 6.04
N LEU A 3 -11.91 26.16 6.00
CA LEU A 3 -13.32 26.02 6.37
C LEU A 3 -14.17 25.64 5.15
N VAL A 4 -14.89 24.54 5.24
CA VAL A 4 -15.77 24.04 4.18
C VAL A 4 -17.22 24.20 4.58
N TYR A 5 -17.97 25.03 3.86
CA TYR A 5 -19.42 25.06 3.98
C TYR A 5 -20.05 23.91 3.19
N THR A 6 -20.98 23.19 3.80
CA THR A 6 -21.80 22.18 3.11
C THR A 6 -23.18 22.09 3.75
N HIS A 7 -24.17 21.59 3.01
CA HIS A 7 -25.53 21.47 3.53
C HIS A 7 -25.70 20.31 4.54
N LYS A 8 -24.79 19.33 4.53
CA LYS A 8 -24.80 18.18 5.44
C LYS A 8 -23.39 17.65 5.65
N ILE A 9 -22.99 17.47 6.92
CA ILE A 9 -21.69 16.87 7.26
C ILE A 9 -21.88 15.36 7.40
N THR A 10 -21.13 14.57 6.62
CA THR A 10 -21.20 13.10 6.62
C THR A 10 -19.83 12.47 6.89
N PRO A 11 -19.79 11.19 7.30
CA PRO A 11 -18.52 10.46 7.45
C PRO A 11 -17.70 10.41 6.15
N ARG A 12 -18.33 10.17 4.99
CA ARG A 12 -17.68 10.15 3.67
C ARG A 12 -17.02 11.50 3.33
N LEU A 13 -17.74 12.60 3.55
CA LEU A 13 -17.26 13.95 3.31
C LEU A 13 -16.06 14.26 4.22
N THR A 14 -16.23 14.09 5.54
CA THR A 14 -15.15 14.40 6.50
C THR A 14 -13.92 13.54 6.27
N TYR A 15 -14.08 12.26 5.93
CA TYR A 15 -13.00 11.34 5.61
C TYR A 15 -12.16 11.83 4.42
N THR A 16 -12.81 12.16 3.30
CA THR A 16 -12.11 12.46 2.05
C THR A 16 -11.45 13.83 2.08
N PHE A 17 -12.12 14.84 2.63
CA PHE A 17 -11.52 16.15 2.84
C PHE A 17 -10.31 16.07 3.78
N LYS A 18 -10.37 15.29 4.86
CA LYS A 18 -9.20 15.06 5.73
C LYS A 18 -8.07 14.35 4.98
N HIS A 19 -8.37 13.44 4.05
CA HIS A 19 -7.32 12.82 3.23
C HIS A 19 -6.65 13.84 2.31
N ILE A 20 -7.41 14.58 1.51
CA ILE A 20 -6.89 15.55 0.54
C ILE A 20 -6.21 16.72 1.26
N CYS A 21 -6.93 17.43 2.14
CA CYS A 21 -6.44 18.66 2.75
C CYS A 21 -5.38 18.38 3.82
N THR A 22 -5.63 17.44 4.73
CA THR A 22 -4.73 17.22 5.88
C THR A 22 -3.59 16.25 5.56
N ARG A 23 -3.87 15.10 4.94
CA ARG A 23 -2.82 14.09 4.70
C ARG A 23 -1.98 14.40 3.46
N ILE A 24 -2.60 14.83 2.36
CA ILE A 24 -1.87 15.16 1.13
C ILE A 24 -1.33 16.60 1.20
N LEU A 25 -2.16 17.61 1.46
CA LEU A 25 -1.75 19.02 1.42
C LEU A 25 -1.18 19.59 2.74
N GLY A 26 -1.33 18.86 3.84
CA GLY A 26 -0.75 19.25 5.13
C GLY A 26 -1.52 20.32 5.92
N ILE A 27 -2.73 20.71 5.47
CA ILE A 27 -3.52 21.77 6.11
C ILE A 27 -4.71 21.20 6.91
N PRO A 28 -5.05 21.77 8.08
CA PRO A 28 -6.25 21.36 8.80
C PRO A 28 -7.50 21.78 8.03
N VAL A 29 -8.57 20.99 8.14
CA VAL A 29 -9.88 21.24 7.53
C VAL A 29 -10.99 21.16 8.57
N GLY A 30 -11.90 22.14 8.55
CA GLY A 30 -13.11 22.23 9.35
C GLY A 30 -14.35 22.29 8.46
N PHE A 31 -15.52 22.02 9.04
CA PHE A 31 -16.79 21.97 8.31
C PHE A 31 -17.86 22.75 9.05
N THR A 32 -18.70 23.46 8.30
CA THR A 32 -19.87 24.15 8.83
C THR A 32 -21.08 23.95 7.94
N THR A 33 -22.27 23.91 8.55
CA THR A 33 -23.57 23.95 7.87
C THR A 33 -24.23 25.32 7.97
N THR A 34 -23.56 26.29 8.61
CA THR A 34 -24.10 27.60 8.93
C THR A 34 -23.48 28.66 8.03
N ILE A 35 -24.32 29.37 7.27
CA ILE A 35 -23.86 30.37 6.28
C ILE A 35 -23.17 31.54 6.99
N GLU A 36 -23.69 31.97 8.14
CA GLU A 36 -23.15 33.08 8.92
C GLU A 36 -21.70 32.80 9.38
N GLU A 37 -21.43 31.58 9.83
CA GLU A 37 -20.08 31.13 10.22
C GLU A 37 -19.13 31.13 9.00
N PHE A 38 -19.62 30.66 7.85
CA PHE A 38 -18.85 30.66 6.62
C PHE A 38 -18.53 32.07 6.13
N ILE A 39 -19.48 32.99 6.18
CA ILE A 39 -19.29 34.40 5.79
C ILE A 39 -18.29 35.07 6.73
N ALA A 40 -18.42 34.86 8.04
CA ALA A 40 -17.56 35.45 9.06
C ALA A 40 -16.12 34.91 9.07
N HIS A 41 -15.84 33.78 8.42
CA HIS A 41 -14.50 33.22 8.36
C HIS A 41 -13.60 33.99 7.36
N GLU A 42 -12.47 34.50 7.83
CA GLU A 42 -11.56 35.34 7.03
C GLU A 42 -10.37 34.60 6.41
N ASP A 43 -10.08 33.37 6.87
CA ASP A 43 -9.02 32.52 6.31
C ASP A 43 -9.54 31.70 5.11
N ILE A 44 -8.69 30.83 4.55
CA ILE A 44 -9.02 29.99 3.41
C ILE A 44 -10.36 29.25 3.62
N LYS A 45 -11.30 29.45 2.70
CA LYS A 45 -12.64 28.87 2.78
C LYS A 45 -13.18 28.48 1.41
N MET A 46 -14.06 27.49 1.40
CA MET A 46 -14.72 27.01 0.20
C MET A 46 -16.13 26.50 0.48
N SER A 47 -16.96 26.44 -0.54
CA SER A 47 -18.28 25.81 -0.46
C SER A 47 -18.28 24.48 -1.25
N TYR A 48 -18.92 23.47 -0.65
CA TYR A 48 -19.11 22.15 -1.24
C TYR A 48 -20.59 21.78 -1.16
N THR A 49 -21.32 22.17 -2.20
CA THR A 49 -22.79 22.11 -2.26
C THR A 49 -23.28 22.11 -3.71
N LYS A 50 -24.58 22.29 -3.97
CA LYS A 50 -25.14 22.27 -5.33
C LYS A 50 -25.00 23.56 -6.12
N GLN A 51 -24.90 24.71 -5.44
CA GLN A 51 -24.79 26.04 -6.04
C GLN A 51 -23.79 26.90 -5.24
N PRO A 52 -23.03 27.78 -5.90
CA PRO A 52 -22.14 28.70 -5.20
C PRO A 52 -22.94 29.68 -4.33
N LEU A 53 -22.32 30.14 -3.25
CA LEU A 53 -22.85 31.18 -2.35
C LEU A 53 -22.44 32.59 -2.78
N GLY A 54 -21.37 32.72 -3.56
CA GLY A 54 -20.82 33.97 -4.05
C GLY A 54 -19.58 33.73 -4.91
N ASN A 55 -18.48 34.41 -4.58
CA ASN A 55 -17.19 34.34 -5.31
C ASN A 55 -16.14 33.48 -4.58
N GLU A 56 -16.56 32.55 -3.72
CA GLU A 56 -15.66 31.59 -3.06
C GLU A 56 -15.16 30.51 -4.02
N ILE A 57 -14.16 29.75 -3.59
CA ILE A 57 -13.86 28.46 -4.19
C ILE A 57 -15.08 27.57 -4.01
N PHE A 58 -15.72 27.18 -5.10
CA PHE A 58 -16.93 26.38 -5.09
C PHE A 58 -16.67 25.08 -5.83
N ILE A 59 -16.96 23.94 -5.19
CA ILE A 59 -17.00 22.66 -5.87
C ILE A 59 -18.42 22.11 -5.79
N ARG A 60 -19.00 21.84 -6.96
CA ARG A 60 -20.34 21.26 -7.02
C ARG A 60 -20.30 19.83 -6.48
N SER A 61 -21.05 19.58 -5.42
CA SER A 61 -21.02 18.33 -4.69
C SER A 61 -21.82 17.22 -5.38
N HIS A 62 -21.22 16.03 -5.48
CA HIS A 62 -21.84 14.79 -5.94
C HIS A 62 -22.58 14.09 -4.79
N GLU A 63 -23.69 13.39 -5.10
CA GLU A 63 -24.54 12.72 -4.10
C GLU A 63 -23.82 11.62 -3.31
N LEU A 64 -22.84 10.97 -3.94
CA LEU A 64 -22.04 9.90 -3.34
C LEU A 64 -21.50 10.23 -1.93
N LEU A 65 -21.12 11.48 -1.65
CA LEU A 65 -20.62 11.84 -0.32
C LEU A 65 -21.73 12.02 0.73
N PHE A 66 -22.99 12.08 0.34
CA PHE A 66 -24.15 12.27 1.23
C PHE A 66 -25.03 11.02 1.37
N GLU A 67 -24.80 10.03 0.51
CA GLU A 67 -25.41 8.71 0.54
C GLU A 67 -24.89 7.82 1.70
N GLN A 68 -25.65 6.76 1.99
CA GLN A 68 -25.26 5.67 2.88
C GLN A 68 -25.41 4.34 2.15
N GLY A 69 -24.51 3.40 2.40
CA GLY A 69 -24.52 2.09 1.77
C GLY A 69 -24.07 2.10 0.31
N LEU A 70 -24.36 1.00 -0.38
CA LEU A 70 -23.95 0.80 -1.77
C LEU A 70 -25.06 1.21 -2.74
N SER A 71 -24.66 1.88 -3.80
CA SER A 71 -25.48 2.34 -4.91
C SER A 71 -24.72 2.05 -6.21
N ASP A 72 -25.46 1.81 -7.29
CA ASP A 72 -24.85 1.72 -8.60
C ASP A 72 -24.44 3.14 -9.04
N VAL A 73 -23.14 3.34 -9.20
CA VAL A 73 -22.57 4.63 -9.60
C VAL A 73 -22.08 4.53 -11.04
N GLU A 74 -22.69 5.30 -11.93
CA GLU A 74 -22.21 5.44 -13.30
C GLU A 74 -20.98 6.36 -13.33
N ILE A 75 -19.88 5.87 -13.91
CA ILE A 75 -18.62 6.60 -13.97
C ILE A 75 -18.21 6.80 -15.42
N ASN A 76 -18.21 8.06 -15.84
CA ASN A 76 -17.62 8.48 -17.11
C ASN A 76 -16.26 9.14 -16.85
N VAL A 77 -15.19 8.50 -17.32
CA VAL A 77 -13.81 8.98 -17.14
C VAL A 77 -13.41 9.88 -18.31
N MET A 78 -12.86 11.04 -17.98
CA MET A 78 -12.38 12.02 -18.96
C MET A 78 -10.90 12.33 -18.76
N GLU A 79 -10.27 12.89 -19.79
CA GLU A 79 -8.94 13.50 -19.69
C GLU A 79 -9.03 14.82 -18.92
N TRP A 80 -8.04 15.10 -18.08
CA TRP A 80 -7.82 16.39 -17.45
C TRP A 80 -6.33 16.71 -17.42
N ASP A 81 -5.90 17.54 -18.37
CA ASP A 81 -4.48 17.83 -18.65
C ASP A 81 -3.64 16.56 -18.85
N ASP A 82 -2.78 16.24 -17.88
CA ASP A 82 -1.87 15.10 -17.83
C ASP A 82 -2.39 13.92 -16.99
N THR A 83 -3.62 14.02 -16.48
CA THR A 83 -4.29 13.02 -15.64
C THR A 83 -5.71 12.71 -16.13
N LYS A 84 -6.44 11.88 -15.40
CA LYS A 84 -7.84 11.54 -15.64
C LYS A 84 -8.73 12.09 -14.53
N CYS A 85 -10.01 12.28 -14.79
CA CYS A 85 -11.00 12.62 -13.78
C CYS A 85 -12.37 12.02 -14.10
N PHE A 86 -13.29 12.04 -13.14
CA PHE A 86 -14.68 11.60 -13.29
C PHE A 86 -15.56 12.26 -12.22
N PHE A 87 -16.88 12.12 -12.33
CA PHE A 87 -17.88 12.94 -11.60
C PHE A 87 -17.84 14.41 -12.00
N THR A 88 -18.06 14.64 -13.29
CA THR A 88 -18.03 15.98 -13.89
C THR A 88 -18.99 16.94 -13.21
N THR A 89 -18.59 18.20 -13.14
CA THR A 89 -19.37 19.27 -12.53
C THR A 89 -19.77 20.32 -13.56
N SER A 90 -20.56 21.31 -13.13
CA SER A 90 -20.91 22.46 -13.96
C SER A 90 -19.76 23.45 -14.07
N ASP A 91 -19.76 24.28 -15.13
CA ASP A 91 -18.77 25.35 -15.38
C ASP A 91 -18.63 26.38 -14.25
N LYS A 92 -19.61 26.47 -13.34
CA LYS A 92 -19.53 27.32 -12.14
C LYS A 92 -18.55 26.79 -11.09
N SER A 93 -18.18 25.52 -11.15
CA SER A 93 -17.29 24.85 -10.20
C SER A 93 -15.83 25.25 -10.48
N SER A 94 -15.05 25.50 -9.44
CA SER A 94 -13.62 25.85 -9.53
C SER A 94 -12.75 24.70 -10.04
N LEU A 95 -13.28 23.47 -10.08
CA LEU A 95 -12.68 22.31 -10.73
C LEU A 95 -13.70 21.68 -11.71
N PRO A 96 -13.24 20.99 -12.77
CA PRO A 96 -14.13 20.41 -13.79
C PRO A 96 -14.89 19.16 -13.32
N PHE A 97 -14.58 18.66 -12.12
CA PHE A 97 -15.21 17.50 -11.52
C PHE A 97 -15.16 17.60 -9.99
N ASP A 98 -15.93 16.73 -9.34
CA ASP A 98 -15.91 16.58 -7.89
C ASP A 98 -14.74 15.71 -7.45
N ILE A 99 -13.62 16.37 -7.16
CA ILE A 99 -12.40 15.75 -6.63
C ILE A 99 -12.66 14.91 -5.36
N PHE A 100 -13.57 15.34 -4.49
CA PHE A 100 -13.78 14.68 -3.20
C PHE A 100 -14.61 13.42 -3.36
N ALA A 101 -15.67 13.45 -4.18
CA ALA A 101 -16.42 12.23 -4.50
C ALA A 101 -15.55 11.22 -5.27
N ALA A 102 -14.76 11.68 -6.25
CA ALA A 102 -13.91 10.82 -7.05
C ALA A 102 -12.81 10.16 -6.20
N ALA A 103 -12.18 10.93 -5.31
CA ALA A 103 -11.20 10.39 -4.37
C ALA A 103 -11.83 9.41 -3.38
N PHE A 104 -13.03 9.69 -2.86
CA PHE A 104 -13.72 8.76 -1.96
C PHE A 104 -13.93 7.39 -2.61
N TYR A 105 -14.48 7.37 -3.82
CA TYR A 105 -14.75 6.15 -4.59
C TYR A 105 -13.49 5.26 -4.72
N LEU A 106 -12.35 5.88 -5.03
CA LEU A 106 -11.07 5.20 -5.21
C LEU A 106 -10.45 4.75 -3.87
N LEU A 107 -10.52 5.58 -2.82
CA LEU A 107 -9.91 5.31 -1.52
C LEU A 107 -10.63 4.19 -0.76
N CYS A 108 -11.97 4.22 -0.74
CA CYS A 108 -12.75 3.17 -0.07
C CYS A 108 -12.78 1.87 -0.86
N ARG A 109 -12.18 1.84 -2.07
CA ARG A 109 -12.21 0.70 -2.99
C ARG A 109 -13.65 0.27 -3.30
N TYR A 110 -14.50 1.25 -3.61
CA TYR A 110 -15.95 1.05 -3.82
C TYR A 110 -16.27 -0.12 -4.77
N GLU A 111 -15.51 -0.23 -5.86
CA GLU A 111 -15.56 -1.32 -6.84
C GLU A 111 -15.37 -2.73 -6.26
N GLU A 112 -14.66 -2.88 -5.14
CA GLU A 112 -14.41 -4.16 -4.48
C GLU A 112 -15.55 -4.58 -3.54
N TYR A 113 -16.48 -3.67 -3.23
CA TYR A 113 -17.72 -3.97 -2.52
C TYR A 113 -18.85 -4.41 -3.47
N MET A 114 -18.75 -4.04 -4.75
CA MET A 114 -19.67 -4.46 -5.79
C MET A 114 -19.36 -5.87 -6.30
N PRO A 115 -20.30 -6.58 -6.93
CA PRO A 115 -20.02 -7.85 -7.59
C PRO A 115 -18.89 -7.72 -8.62
N HIS A 116 -17.82 -8.50 -8.46
CA HIS A 116 -16.64 -8.42 -9.30
C HIS A 116 -15.97 -9.78 -9.51
N VAL A 117 -15.15 -9.86 -10.57
CA VAL A 117 -14.36 -11.06 -10.86
C VAL A 117 -13.16 -11.13 -9.92
N LYS A 118 -13.02 -12.29 -9.27
CA LYS A 118 -11.88 -12.61 -8.41
C LYS A 118 -10.95 -13.58 -9.12
N ASP A 119 -9.66 -13.49 -8.82
CA ASP A 119 -8.71 -14.51 -9.27
C ASP A 119 -8.80 -15.80 -8.42
N PRO A 120 -8.05 -16.86 -8.74
CA PRO A 120 -8.11 -18.13 -7.99
C PRO A 120 -7.73 -18.04 -6.51
N TYR A 121 -7.13 -16.93 -6.06
CA TYR A 121 -6.82 -16.67 -4.64
C TYR A 121 -7.86 -15.76 -3.98
N GLY A 122 -8.96 -15.43 -4.67
CA GLY A 122 -10.04 -14.58 -4.18
C GLY A 122 -9.73 -13.07 -4.27
N ARG A 123 -8.72 -12.67 -5.04
CA ARG A 123 -8.25 -11.27 -5.07
C ARG A 123 -8.94 -10.47 -6.16
N PHE A 124 -9.17 -9.18 -5.89
CA PHE A 124 -9.55 -8.21 -6.91
C PHE A 124 -8.43 -8.05 -7.95
N VAL A 125 -8.77 -8.13 -9.23
CA VAL A 125 -7.80 -8.10 -10.33
C VAL A 125 -7.64 -6.69 -10.90
N ALA A 126 -6.40 -6.30 -11.21
CA ALA A 126 -6.11 -4.98 -11.76
C ALA A 126 -6.91 -4.68 -13.03
N LYS A 127 -7.08 -5.67 -13.92
CA LYS A 127 -7.78 -5.51 -15.19
C LYS A 127 -9.26 -5.12 -15.08
N GLU A 128 -9.89 -5.47 -13.95
CA GLU A 128 -11.27 -5.06 -13.69
C GLU A 128 -11.37 -3.64 -13.15
N SER A 129 -10.25 -3.06 -12.70
CA SER A 129 -10.28 -1.75 -12.07
C SER A 129 -10.59 -0.63 -13.03
N LEU A 130 -11.31 0.38 -12.52
CA LEU A 130 -11.53 1.64 -13.24
C LEU A 130 -10.21 2.23 -13.75
N ALA A 131 -9.17 2.18 -12.91
CA ALA A 131 -7.84 2.71 -13.20
C ALA A 131 -7.13 1.99 -14.34
N TYR A 132 -7.21 0.67 -14.41
CA TYR A 132 -6.63 -0.10 -15.51
C TYR A 132 -7.42 0.10 -16.80
N LYS A 133 -8.76 0.01 -16.74
CA LYS A 133 -9.66 0.14 -17.90
C LYS A 133 -9.50 1.49 -18.61
N ASN A 134 -9.20 2.55 -17.85
CA ASN A 134 -9.07 3.91 -18.38
C ASN A 134 -7.62 4.42 -18.43
N GLY A 135 -6.64 3.55 -18.21
CA GLY A 135 -5.22 3.85 -18.46
C GLY A 135 -4.54 4.79 -17.45
N PHE A 136 -5.04 4.90 -16.22
CA PHE A 136 -4.44 5.74 -15.17
C PHE A 136 -3.87 4.97 -13.98
N LEU A 137 -3.77 3.64 -14.07
CA LEU A 137 -3.24 2.79 -13.00
C LEU A 137 -1.80 3.17 -12.57
N ASN A 138 -1.00 3.73 -13.46
CA ASN A 138 0.39 4.14 -13.20
C ASN A 138 0.53 5.57 -12.65
N GLN A 139 -0.57 6.22 -12.27
CA GLN A 139 -0.57 7.57 -11.70
C GLN A 139 -1.21 7.58 -10.29
N PRO A 140 -0.64 8.31 -9.32
CA PRO A 140 -1.31 8.58 -8.05
C PRO A 140 -2.32 9.72 -8.25
N VAL A 141 -3.39 9.47 -9.02
CA VAL A 141 -4.30 10.53 -9.50
C VAL A 141 -4.89 11.36 -8.37
N ILE A 142 -5.17 10.77 -7.19
CA ILE A 142 -5.69 11.51 -6.04
C ILE A 142 -4.69 12.55 -5.54
N ASP A 143 -3.40 12.18 -5.45
CA ASP A 143 -2.34 13.11 -5.06
C ASP A 143 -2.15 14.20 -6.13
N ILE A 144 -2.21 13.84 -7.42
CA ILE A 144 -2.15 14.82 -8.52
C ILE A 144 -3.31 15.82 -8.42
N TRP A 145 -4.54 15.32 -8.23
CA TRP A 145 -5.71 16.17 -8.09
C TRP A 145 -5.61 17.09 -6.87
N ALA A 146 -5.10 16.60 -5.74
CA ALA A 146 -4.89 17.41 -4.55
C ALA A 146 -3.92 18.57 -4.83
N TYR A 147 -2.83 18.34 -5.57
CA TYR A 147 -1.91 19.41 -5.96
C TYR A 147 -2.51 20.41 -6.95
N LYS A 148 -3.35 19.95 -7.89
CA LYS A 148 -4.12 20.88 -8.75
C LYS A 148 -5.15 21.68 -7.93
N PHE A 149 -5.81 21.06 -6.96
CA PHE A 149 -6.70 21.77 -6.02
C PHE A 149 -5.95 22.78 -5.15
N LYS A 150 -4.74 22.44 -4.69
CA LYS A 150 -3.83 23.39 -4.03
C LYS A 150 -3.57 24.62 -4.90
N ALA A 151 -3.30 24.45 -6.20
CA ALA A 151 -3.07 25.57 -7.11
C ALA A 151 -4.31 26.49 -7.21
N VAL A 152 -5.52 25.93 -7.28
CA VAL A 152 -6.77 26.71 -7.24
C VAL A 152 -6.90 27.50 -5.93
N ILE A 153 -6.57 26.89 -4.78
CA ILE A 153 -6.57 27.62 -3.50
C ILE A 153 -5.56 28.77 -3.52
N GLN A 154 -4.34 28.53 -4.01
CA GLN A 154 -3.28 29.54 -4.04
C GLN A 154 -3.59 30.71 -5.00
N GLU A 155 -4.36 30.47 -6.06
CA GLU A 155 -4.78 31.53 -6.98
C GLU A 155 -5.70 32.54 -6.29
N GLN A 156 -6.64 32.06 -5.47
CA GLN A 156 -7.57 32.91 -4.73
C GLN A 156 -6.98 33.45 -3.41
N PHE A 157 -6.16 32.67 -2.72
CA PHE A 157 -5.57 33.00 -1.41
C PHE A 157 -4.04 33.06 -1.52
N LYS A 158 -3.53 34.08 -2.24
CA LYS A 158 -2.11 34.22 -2.61
C LYS A 158 -1.14 34.28 -1.44
N GLU A 159 -1.58 34.82 -0.30
CA GLU A 159 -0.77 34.95 0.91
C GLU A 159 -0.67 33.64 1.72
N PHE A 160 -1.55 32.66 1.44
CA PHE A 160 -1.57 31.41 2.20
C PHE A 160 -0.40 30.50 1.85
N GLN A 161 0.42 30.19 2.84
CA GLN A 161 1.59 29.31 2.70
C GLN A 161 1.23 27.87 3.05
N PHE A 162 1.32 26.98 2.06
CA PHE A 162 1.15 25.55 2.28
C PHE A 162 2.41 24.94 2.89
N PRO A 163 2.28 23.97 3.82
CA PRO A 163 3.41 23.19 4.29
C PRO A 163 4.16 22.50 3.15
N GLU A 164 5.48 22.54 3.20
CA GLU A 164 6.32 21.81 2.26
C GLU A 164 6.34 20.32 2.61
N LYS A 165 6.03 19.48 1.63
CA LYS A 165 6.21 18.04 1.71
C LYS A 165 7.41 17.63 0.89
N LYS A 166 8.11 16.62 1.40
CA LYS A 166 9.25 16.00 0.73
C LYS A 166 8.89 14.57 0.37
N TYR A 167 9.32 14.15 -0.81
CA TYR A 167 9.30 12.77 -1.24
C TYR A 167 9.92 11.84 -0.17
N LYS A 168 9.29 10.69 0.05
CA LYS A 168 9.76 9.66 0.98
C LYS A 168 9.77 8.31 0.31
N VAL A 169 10.60 7.41 0.82
CA VAL A 169 10.59 5.99 0.44
C VAL A 169 10.33 5.16 1.69
N GLN A 170 9.43 4.19 1.60
CA GLN A 170 9.10 3.25 2.66
C GLN A 170 9.34 1.82 2.19
N PRO A 171 10.59 1.33 2.25
CA PRO A 171 10.93 0.00 1.76
C PRO A 171 10.27 -1.08 2.60
N VAL A 172 9.63 -2.04 1.93
CA VAL A 172 9.03 -3.21 2.57
C VAL A 172 9.74 -4.47 2.09
N ILE A 173 10.23 -5.26 3.04
CA ILE A 173 10.79 -6.58 2.80
C ILE A 173 9.79 -7.65 3.24
N ASP A 174 9.27 -8.41 2.28
CA ASP A 174 8.36 -9.52 2.54
C ASP A 174 9.16 -10.83 2.69
N VAL A 175 9.01 -11.53 3.82
CA VAL A 175 9.76 -12.75 4.13
C VAL A 175 8.79 -13.95 4.21
N PRO A 176 8.33 -14.48 3.06
CA PRO A 176 7.54 -15.71 3.03
C PRO A 176 8.41 -16.92 3.44
N MET A 177 9.73 -16.82 3.28
CA MET A 177 10.65 -17.91 3.59
C MET A 177 12.06 -17.39 3.88
N ALA A 178 12.51 -17.49 5.14
CA ALA A 178 13.85 -17.03 5.51
C ALA A 178 15.00 -17.91 4.97
N TYR A 179 14.77 -19.22 4.84
CA TYR A 179 15.76 -20.17 4.33
C TYR A 179 15.11 -21.12 3.34
N TYR A 180 15.79 -21.40 2.23
CA TYR A 180 15.32 -22.35 1.23
C TYR A 180 15.58 -23.81 1.68
N TYR A 181 16.79 -24.10 2.16
CA TYR A 181 17.20 -25.44 2.60
C TYR A 181 17.33 -25.55 4.12
N LYS A 182 17.91 -24.54 4.78
CA LYS A 182 18.16 -24.59 6.24
C LYS A 182 16.86 -24.55 7.03
N GLN A 183 16.91 -25.10 8.25
CA GLN A 183 15.83 -25.03 9.26
C GLN A 183 14.48 -25.66 8.85
N LYS A 184 14.42 -26.48 7.79
CA LYS A 184 13.18 -27.14 7.33
C LYS A 184 12.80 -28.41 8.10
N GLY A 185 13.72 -28.99 8.88
CA GLY A 185 13.52 -30.28 9.58
C GLY A 185 13.80 -31.49 8.68
N LEU A 186 14.07 -32.65 9.31
CA LEU A 186 14.59 -33.84 8.62
C LEU A 186 13.62 -34.39 7.56
N LEU A 187 12.34 -34.56 7.91
CA LEU A 187 11.33 -35.09 6.99
C LEU A 187 11.18 -34.25 5.71
N ARG A 188 11.20 -32.92 5.83
CA ARG A 188 11.13 -32.01 4.67
C ARG A 188 12.41 -32.05 3.82
N THR A 189 13.56 -32.25 4.45
CA THR A 189 14.81 -32.45 3.72
C THR A 189 14.77 -33.74 2.91
N ILE A 190 14.36 -34.86 3.52
CA ILE A 190 14.25 -36.16 2.84
C ILE A 190 13.24 -36.09 1.69
N GLY A 191 12.03 -35.62 1.94
CA GLY A 191 11.00 -35.49 0.90
C GLY A 191 11.42 -34.53 -0.22
N GLY A 192 12.11 -33.44 0.11
CA GLY A 192 12.68 -32.53 -0.89
C GLY A 192 13.77 -33.19 -1.74
N THR A 193 14.66 -33.97 -1.12
CA THR A 193 15.70 -34.73 -1.83
C THR A 193 15.09 -35.79 -2.75
N MET A 194 14.13 -36.59 -2.26
CA MET A 194 13.44 -37.59 -3.08
C MET A 194 12.73 -36.93 -4.27
N SER A 195 11.99 -35.85 -4.03
CA SER A 195 11.31 -35.11 -5.11
C SER A 195 12.29 -34.55 -6.13
N ASP A 196 13.43 -34.01 -5.70
CA ASP A 196 14.46 -33.48 -6.61
C ASP A 196 15.12 -34.62 -7.41
N LEU A 197 15.36 -35.79 -6.81
CA LEU A 197 15.90 -36.98 -7.50
C LEU A 197 14.91 -37.51 -8.55
N PHE A 198 13.63 -37.69 -8.20
CA PHE A 198 12.59 -38.14 -9.15
C PHE A 198 12.40 -37.16 -10.32
N ARG A 199 12.71 -35.88 -10.12
CA ARG A 199 12.66 -34.84 -11.15
C ARG A 199 14.00 -34.61 -11.85
N PHE A 200 15.00 -35.47 -11.60
CA PHE A 200 16.36 -35.39 -12.14
C PHE A 200 17.06 -34.04 -11.88
N LYS A 201 16.73 -33.35 -10.78
CA LYS A 201 17.32 -32.07 -10.35
C LYS A 201 18.58 -32.29 -9.51
N LEU A 202 19.56 -33.01 -10.04
CA LEU A 202 20.79 -33.39 -9.31
C LEU A 202 21.55 -32.18 -8.73
N LYS A 203 21.58 -31.07 -9.46
CA LYS A 203 22.18 -29.81 -8.97
C LYS A 203 21.49 -29.28 -7.70
N SER A 204 20.17 -29.43 -7.59
CA SER A 204 19.39 -29.03 -6.40
C SER A 204 19.77 -29.90 -5.20
N VAL A 205 19.88 -31.22 -5.41
CA VAL A 205 20.31 -32.17 -4.37
C VAL A 205 21.72 -31.84 -3.87
N TYR A 206 22.67 -31.65 -4.79
CA TYR A 206 24.04 -31.27 -4.45
C TYR A 206 24.09 -29.95 -3.66
N THR A 207 23.40 -28.91 -4.15
CA THR A 207 23.34 -27.59 -3.48
C THR A 207 22.70 -27.70 -2.09
N ARG A 208 21.64 -28.49 -1.94
CA ARG A 208 20.95 -28.71 -0.66
C ARG A 208 21.92 -29.22 0.39
N PHE A 209 22.72 -30.24 0.08
CA PHE A 209 23.66 -30.80 1.04
C PHE A 209 24.85 -29.87 1.31
N LEU A 210 25.40 -29.18 0.31
CA LEU A 210 26.40 -28.13 0.54
C LEU A 210 25.90 -27.06 1.52
N VAL A 211 24.64 -26.63 1.39
CA VAL A 211 24.03 -25.64 2.27
C VAL A 211 23.76 -26.21 3.67
N ILE A 212 23.27 -27.44 3.78
CA ILE A 212 22.97 -28.09 5.06
C ILE A 212 24.25 -28.34 5.86
N PHE A 213 25.31 -28.83 5.22
CA PHE A 213 26.62 -29.07 5.86
C PHE A 213 27.43 -27.78 6.08
N GLY A 214 26.99 -26.64 5.53
CA GLY A 214 27.59 -25.34 5.79
C GLY A 214 28.71 -24.94 4.83
N PHE A 215 29.00 -25.74 3.81
CA PHE A 215 29.94 -25.41 2.73
C PHE A 215 29.44 -24.29 1.82
N GLN A 216 28.13 -24.02 1.83
CA GLN A 216 27.52 -22.93 1.07
C GLN A 216 26.49 -22.16 1.91
N ARG A 217 26.32 -20.86 1.62
CA ARG A 217 25.26 -20.04 2.21
C ARG A 217 23.90 -20.43 1.64
N ASP A 218 22.86 -20.40 2.46
CA ASP A 218 21.50 -20.61 1.98
C ASP A 218 21.11 -19.46 1.04
N PRO A 219 20.56 -19.73 -0.15
CA PRO A 219 20.28 -18.69 -1.14
C PRO A 219 19.28 -17.63 -0.65
N TYR A 220 18.42 -17.95 0.33
CA TYR A 220 17.41 -17.02 0.85
C TYR A 220 17.88 -16.29 2.11
N ASP A 221 19.03 -16.68 2.66
CA ASP A 221 19.70 -15.97 3.74
C ASP A 221 20.38 -14.71 3.18
N ASN A 222 19.60 -13.65 2.96
CA ASN A 222 20.08 -12.35 2.49
C ASN A 222 20.02 -11.26 3.57
N PHE A 223 19.73 -11.63 4.82
CA PHE A 223 19.45 -10.68 5.90
C PHE A 223 20.63 -9.81 6.29
N LYS A 224 21.86 -10.35 6.25
CA LYS A 224 23.07 -9.53 6.43
C LYS A 224 23.15 -8.39 5.41
N TRP A 225 22.79 -8.66 4.15
CA TRP A 225 22.79 -7.63 3.10
C TRP A 225 21.66 -6.61 3.35
N ILE A 226 20.45 -7.08 3.67
CA ILE A 226 19.30 -6.22 4.00
C ILE A 226 19.63 -5.28 5.17
N ILE A 227 20.18 -5.82 6.27
CA ILE A 227 20.58 -5.04 7.45
C ILE A 227 21.67 -4.02 7.10
N ASN A 228 22.66 -4.40 6.29
CA ASN A 228 23.71 -3.47 5.87
C ASN A 228 23.17 -2.31 5.01
N ARG A 229 22.14 -2.54 4.19
CA ARG A 229 21.44 -1.46 3.47
C ARG A 229 20.60 -0.61 4.43
N GLN A 230 19.87 -1.21 5.35
CA GLN A 230 19.12 -0.49 6.39
C GLN A 230 20.02 0.48 7.16
N LYS A 231 21.22 0.05 7.57
CA LYS A 231 22.17 0.90 8.32
C LYS A 231 22.59 2.17 7.58
N GLN A 232 22.46 2.18 6.25
CA GLN A 232 22.82 3.31 5.40
C GLN A 232 21.61 4.16 5.01
N PHE A 233 20.40 3.73 5.36
CA PHE A 233 19.16 4.43 5.06
C PHE A 233 18.57 5.01 6.34
N LYS A 234 18.13 6.28 6.28
CA LYS A 234 17.70 7.03 7.47
C LYS A 234 16.47 6.41 8.13
N ASP A 235 15.46 6.07 7.33
CA ASP A 235 14.21 5.52 7.84
C ASP A 235 14.29 4.00 7.99
N LYS A 236 13.56 3.43 8.95
CA LYS A 236 13.53 1.98 9.15
C LYS A 236 12.66 1.30 8.08
N PHE A 237 13.21 0.29 7.42
CA PHE A 237 12.49 -0.65 6.56
C PHE A 237 11.45 -1.40 7.39
N MET A 238 10.36 -1.77 6.74
CA MET A 238 9.37 -2.69 7.29
C MET A 238 9.67 -4.11 6.81
N VAL A 239 9.82 -5.06 7.73
CA VAL A 239 10.12 -6.47 7.39
C VAL A 239 9.03 -7.39 7.93
N PHE A 240 8.35 -8.11 7.04
CA PHE A 240 7.24 -8.99 7.40
C PHE A 240 7.66 -10.45 7.41
N PHE A 241 7.62 -11.11 8.57
CA PHE A 241 7.98 -12.53 8.69
C PHE A 241 6.76 -13.44 8.71
N LEU A 242 6.80 -14.48 7.88
CA LEU A 242 5.82 -15.56 7.91
C LEU A 242 6.13 -16.55 9.03
N ILE A 243 5.27 -16.58 10.04
CA ILE A 243 5.45 -17.42 11.23
C ILE A 243 4.28 -18.37 11.50
N GLY A 244 3.30 -18.44 10.59
CA GLY A 244 2.17 -19.37 10.65
C GLY A 244 2.59 -20.83 10.65
N ASP A 245 1.65 -21.77 10.72
CA ASP A 245 2.02 -23.17 10.63
C ASP A 245 2.23 -23.60 9.16
N PHE A 246 3.07 -24.62 8.95
CA PHE A 246 3.37 -25.11 7.61
C PHE A 246 2.10 -25.65 6.94
N SER A 247 1.85 -25.21 5.70
CA SER A 247 0.67 -25.61 4.93
C SER A 247 1.00 -25.85 3.45
N THR A 248 -0.05 -26.19 2.69
CA THR A 248 0.01 -26.26 1.22
C THR A 248 0.37 -24.92 0.58
N TYR A 249 -0.05 -23.81 1.18
CA TYR A 249 0.18 -22.44 0.70
C TYR A 249 1.47 -21.83 1.27
N ASP A 250 1.73 -22.03 2.56
CA ASP A 250 2.78 -21.36 3.31
C ASP A 250 3.87 -22.36 3.74
N LYS A 251 5.06 -22.23 3.16
CA LYS A 251 6.18 -23.18 3.34
C LYS A 251 7.20 -22.72 4.39
N ASN A 252 6.73 -22.07 5.44
CA ASN A 252 7.54 -21.33 6.40
C ASN A 252 8.34 -22.22 7.37
N ILE A 253 9.03 -21.60 8.33
CA ILE A 253 9.88 -22.25 9.34
C ILE A 253 9.16 -22.18 10.69
N ASN A 254 9.14 -23.29 11.40
CA ASN A 254 8.52 -23.35 12.72
C ASN A 254 9.27 -22.46 13.73
N VAL A 255 8.53 -21.67 14.49
CA VAL A 255 9.05 -20.71 15.48
C VAL A 255 9.79 -21.35 16.66
N ASN A 256 9.65 -22.66 16.89
CA ASN A 256 10.44 -23.38 17.90
C ASN A 256 11.94 -23.49 17.51
N LYS A 257 12.30 -23.16 16.26
CA LYS A 257 13.70 -23.12 15.82
C LYS A 257 14.38 -21.85 16.34
N LYS A 258 15.21 -22.00 17.39
CA LYS A 258 16.00 -20.91 18.00
C LYS A 258 16.73 -20.04 16.99
N LYS A 259 17.31 -20.62 15.93
CA LYS A 259 18.00 -19.87 14.86
C LYS A 259 17.07 -18.94 14.07
N PHE A 260 15.82 -19.34 13.86
CA PHE A 260 14.84 -18.50 13.17
C PHE A 260 14.34 -17.36 14.07
N VAL A 261 14.06 -17.64 15.35
CA VAL A 261 13.72 -16.61 16.33
C VAL A 261 14.86 -15.60 16.50
N ALA A 262 16.10 -16.08 16.62
CA ALA A 262 17.29 -15.23 16.69
C ALA A 262 17.45 -14.36 15.43
N LEU A 263 17.14 -14.89 14.25
CA LEU A 263 17.12 -14.11 13.01
C LEU A 263 16.09 -12.97 13.08
N ILE A 264 14.85 -13.27 13.46
CA ILE A 264 13.79 -12.24 13.56
C ILE A 264 14.22 -11.14 14.52
N LYS A 265 14.73 -11.51 15.71
CA LYS A 265 15.26 -10.56 16.70
C LYS A 265 16.41 -9.71 16.14
N SER A 266 17.38 -10.34 15.47
CA SER A 266 18.51 -9.62 14.87
C SER A 266 18.10 -8.64 13.78
N VAL A 267 16.98 -8.89 13.08
CA VAL A 267 16.43 -7.96 12.10
C VAL A 267 15.66 -6.84 12.81
N ALA A 268 14.93 -7.15 13.88
CA ALA A 268 14.21 -6.16 14.69
C ALA A 268 15.13 -5.14 15.38
N ASP A 269 16.40 -5.48 15.63
CA ASP A 269 17.40 -4.53 16.15
C ASP A 269 17.64 -3.35 15.18
N TYR A 270 17.43 -3.53 13.87
CA TYR A 270 17.72 -2.53 12.84
C TYR A 270 16.50 -2.06 12.06
N CYS A 271 15.50 -2.93 11.85
CA CYS A 271 14.30 -2.67 11.07
C CYS A 271 13.05 -2.69 11.95
N LYS A 272 11.91 -2.19 11.43
CA LYS A 272 10.60 -2.51 12.01
C LYS A 272 10.21 -3.91 11.55
N VAL A 273 9.73 -4.76 12.46
CA VAL A 273 9.23 -6.10 12.14
C VAL A 273 7.72 -6.16 12.31
N GLY A 274 7.05 -6.67 11.28
CA GLY A 274 5.61 -6.94 11.27
C GLY A 274 5.31 -8.41 10.99
N LEU A 275 4.02 -8.76 11.05
CA LEU A 275 3.53 -10.11 10.80
C LEU A 275 3.18 -10.26 9.33
N LYS A 276 3.79 -11.25 8.65
CA LYS A 276 3.21 -11.77 7.42
C LYS A 276 2.13 -12.77 7.80
N VAL A 277 0.86 -12.39 7.64
CA VAL A 277 -0.30 -13.22 7.99
C VAL A 277 -0.35 -14.41 7.04
N SER A 278 -0.42 -15.63 7.57
CA SER A 278 -0.51 -16.85 6.75
C SER A 278 -1.84 -16.91 5.99
N TYR A 279 -1.86 -17.66 4.89
CA TYR A 279 -3.04 -17.79 4.04
C TYR A 279 -4.28 -18.30 4.81
N PHE A 280 -4.10 -19.27 5.72
CA PHE A 280 -5.21 -19.79 6.52
C PHE A 280 -5.65 -18.83 7.63
N ALA A 281 -4.76 -17.98 8.14
CA ALA A 281 -5.12 -16.95 9.11
C ALA A 281 -6.01 -15.85 8.51
N LEU A 282 -6.01 -15.68 7.18
CA LEU A 282 -6.83 -14.67 6.50
C LEU A 282 -8.32 -14.89 6.66
N ASP A 283 -8.74 -16.15 6.73
CA ASP A 283 -10.15 -16.54 6.85
C ASP A 283 -10.44 -17.17 8.23
N ASN A 284 -9.49 -17.12 9.17
CA ASN A 284 -9.62 -17.71 10.52
C ASN A 284 -9.02 -16.81 11.61
N LYS A 285 -9.90 -16.14 12.35
CA LYS A 285 -9.54 -15.21 13.44
C LYS A 285 -8.72 -15.85 14.57
N ASP A 286 -8.99 -17.12 14.92
CA ASP A 286 -8.24 -17.81 15.97
C ASP A 286 -6.80 -18.11 15.55
N VAL A 287 -6.59 -18.47 14.28
CA VAL A 287 -5.23 -18.65 13.73
C VAL A 287 -4.51 -17.31 13.68
N LEU A 288 -5.17 -16.25 13.21
CA LEU A 288 -4.59 -14.90 13.19
C LEU A 288 -4.19 -14.42 14.60
N LYS A 289 -5.07 -14.60 15.60
CA LYS A 289 -4.79 -14.27 17.00
C LYS A 289 -3.58 -15.03 17.54
N LYS A 290 -3.47 -16.33 17.22
CA LYS A 290 -2.29 -17.15 17.60
C LYS A 290 -1.02 -16.66 16.92
N GLU A 291 -1.08 -16.32 15.63
CA GLU A 291 0.08 -15.77 14.89
C GLU A 291 0.51 -14.42 15.46
N LYS A 292 -0.42 -13.50 15.72
CA LYS A 292 -0.13 -12.23 16.40
C LYS A 292 0.57 -12.47 17.74
N ALA A 293 0.00 -13.32 18.60
CA ALA A 293 0.57 -13.61 19.92
C ALA A 293 1.99 -14.19 19.82
N LYS A 294 2.22 -15.12 18.88
CA LYS A 294 3.56 -15.68 18.61
C LYS A 294 4.54 -14.59 18.15
N MET A 295 4.13 -13.66 17.29
CA MET A 295 5.00 -12.58 16.83
C MET A 295 5.38 -11.64 17.99
N VAL A 296 4.38 -11.21 18.78
CA VAL A 296 4.61 -10.35 19.96
C VAL A 296 5.57 -11.01 20.95
N ALA A 297 5.42 -12.32 21.20
CA ALA A 297 6.34 -13.05 22.08
C ALA A 297 7.77 -13.17 21.52
N ILE A 298 7.95 -13.11 20.19
CA ILE A 298 9.28 -13.13 19.56
C ILE A 298 9.93 -11.74 19.62
N THR A 299 9.17 -10.69 19.34
CA THR A 299 9.70 -9.33 19.20
C THR A 299 9.71 -8.53 20.51
N ASN A 300 8.95 -8.95 21.52
CA ASN A 300 8.74 -8.26 22.80
C ASN A 300 8.12 -6.86 22.68
N TYR A 301 7.38 -6.58 21.61
CA TYR A 301 6.59 -5.35 21.46
C TYR A 301 5.28 -5.64 20.73
N ASN A 302 4.30 -4.74 20.88
CA ASN A 302 2.98 -4.88 20.28
C ASN A 302 3.05 -4.89 18.75
N LEU A 303 2.31 -5.79 18.11
CA LEU A 303 2.30 -5.90 16.66
C LEU A 303 1.55 -4.71 16.03
N GLU A 304 2.28 -3.76 15.44
CA GLU A 304 1.71 -2.58 14.79
C GLU A 304 1.29 -2.83 13.33
N ALA A 305 2.02 -3.69 12.62
CA ALA A 305 1.90 -3.81 11.17
C ALA A 305 1.70 -5.25 10.69
N SER A 306 0.84 -5.41 9.69
CA SER A 306 0.61 -6.66 8.98
C SER A 306 0.83 -6.56 7.47
N ARG A 307 1.06 -7.73 6.86
CA ARG A 307 0.97 -7.94 5.41
C ARG A 307 0.46 -9.34 5.13
N ASN A 308 -0.53 -9.49 4.26
CA ASN A 308 -1.13 -10.80 4.02
C ASN A 308 -0.33 -11.66 3.02
N SER A 309 -0.32 -12.97 3.23
CA SER A 309 0.12 -13.93 2.22
C SER A 309 -0.65 -13.72 0.91
N PHE A 310 0.06 -13.82 -0.21
CA PHE A 310 -0.46 -13.60 -1.57
C PHE A 310 -1.07 -12.20 -1.84
N SER A 311 -0.86 -11.22 -0.94
CA SER A 311 -1.54 -9.91 -1.00
C SER A 311 -3.08 -10.04 -1.09
N LYS A 312 -3.64 -11.08 -0.47
CA LYS A 312 -5.08 -11.34 -0.47
C LYS A 312 -5.77 -10.40 0.53
N ILE A 313 -6.80 -9.71 0.04
CA ILE A 313 -7.67 -8.82 0.82
C ILE A 313 -9.09 -9.14 0.40
N ASN A 314 -9.89 -9.57 1.37
CA ASN A 314 -11.33 -9.69 1.27
C ASN A 314 -11.93 -8.55 2.09
N LEU A 315 -12.32 -7.45 1.42
CA LEU A 315 -12.99 -6.34 2.10
C LEU A 315 -14.43 -6.71 2.47
N PRO A 316 -14.95 -6.23 3.61
CA PRO A 316 -14.22 -5.53 4.69
C PRO A 316 -13.55 -6.49 5.71
N GLU A 317 -13.89 -7.78 5.68
CA GLU A 317 -13.59 -8.77 6.73
C GLU A 317 -12.10 -8.90 7.10
N THR A 318 -11.22 -8.82 6.09
CA THR A 318 -9.77 -8.86 6.31
C THR A 318 -9.31 -7.72 7.23
N TYR A 319 -9.80 -6.51 7.00
CA TYR A 319 -9.39 -5.32 7.74
C TYR A 319 -10.11 -5.21 9.08
N ARG A 320 -11.38 -5.61 9.16
CA ARG A 320 -12.08 -5.78 10.45
C ARG A 320 -11.32 -6.71 11.39
N SER A 321 -10.84 -7.84 10.89
CA SER A 321 -10.06 -8.80 11.68
C SER A 321 -8.74 -8.21 12.20
N LEU A 322 -8.09 -7.31 11.45
CA LEU A 322 -6.89 -6.60 11.90
C LEU A 322 -7.22 -5.55 12.97
N ILE A 323 -8.33 -4.82 12.82
CA ILE A 323 -8.79 -3.80 13.77
C ILE A 323 -9.18 -4.43 15.11
N GLU A 324 -9.92 -5.53 15.10
CA GLU A 324 -10.28 -6.30 16.30
C GLU A 324 -9.05 -6.76 17.08
N LEU A 325 -7.94 -6.98 16.37
CA LEU A 325 -6.65 -7.32 16.94
C LEU A 325 -5.74 -6.10 17.08
N GLU A 326 -6.26 -4.87 17.09
CA GLU A 326 -5.51 -3.63 17.36
C GLU A 326 -4.25 -3.46 16.48
N VAL A 327 -4.25 -4.05 15.29
CA VAL A 327 -3.20 -3.80 14.29
C VAL A 327 -3.51 -2.45 13.65
N THR A 328 -2.54 -1.54 13.65
CA THR A 328 -2.77 -0.15 13.27
C THR A 328 -2.33 0.15 11.84
N GLN A 329 -1.53 -0.73 11.22
CA GLN A 329 -1.03 -0.55 9.85
C GLN A 329 -1.12 -1.82 9.03
N ASP A 330 -1.58 -1.69 7.79
CA ASP A 330 -1.53 -2.75 6.77
C ASP A 330 -0.70 -2.31 5.56
N PHE A 331 0.04 -3.25 4.99
CA PHE A 331 0.88 -3.06 3.80
C PHE A 331 0.49 -4.00 2.66
N THR A 332 -0.75 -4.49 2.64
CA THR A 332 -1.23 -5.53 1.73
C THR A 332 -1.84 -4.95 0.45
N MET A 333 -2.39 -3.73 0.50
CA MET A 333 -3.11 -3.18 -0.65
C MET A 333 -2.19 -2.84 -1.81
N GLY A 334 -2.29 -3.62 -2.88
CA GLY A 334 -1.58 -3.42 -4.15
C GLY A 334 -1.90 -4.55 -5.12
N TYR A 335 -1.30 -4.50 -6.31
CA TYR A 335 -1.45 -5.55 -7.32
C TYR A 335 -0.19 -6.41 -7.41
N ILE A 336 -0.34 -7.72 -7.41
CA ILE A 336 0.82 -8.64 -7.43
C ILE A 336 1.43 -8.83 -8.81
N ASN A 337 0.63 -8.59 -9.85
CA ASN A 337 1.01 -8.85 -11.25
C ASN A 337 1.15 -7.56 -12.05
N GLU A 338 0.68 -6.42 -11.55
CA GLU A 338 0.80 -5.13 -12.24
C GLU A 338 1.50 -4.12 -11.34
N LEU A 339 2.26 -3.24 -11.96
CA LEU A 339 2.81 -2.05 -11.31
C LEU A 339 1.79 -0.92 -11.37
N GLY A 340 1.66 -0.14 -10.30
CA GLY A 340 0.73 0.98 -10.22
C GLY A 340 -0.09 1.06 -8.93
N PHE A 341 -0.93 2.08 -8.83
CA PHE A 341 -1.58 2.53 -7.60
C PHE A 341 -2.97 1.91 -7.46
N ARG A 342 -3.10 0.83 -6.70
CA ARG A 342 -4.40 0.15 -6.47
C ARG A 342 -5.44 1.10 -5.88
N ALA A 343 -5.08 1.90 -4.88
CA ALA A 343 -5.98 2.92 -4.31
C ALA A 343 -5.87 4.29 -5.01
N SER A 344 -5.21 4.35 -6.17
CA SER A 344 -4.98 5.60 -6.92
C SER A 344 -4.30 6.73 -6.13
N THR A 345 -3.63 6.39 -5.04
CA THR A 345 -2.85 7.30 -4.20
C THR A 345 -1.52 6.66 -3.79
N CYS A 346 -0.52 7.49 -3.52
CA CYS A 346 0.75 7.14 -2.89
C CYS A 346 0.85 7.63 -1.43
N THR A 347 -0.18 8.29 -0.92
CA THR A 347 -0.26 8.78 0.46
C THR A 347 -1.02 7.78 1.32
N PRO A 348 -0.48 7.35 2.48
CA PRO A 348 -1.20 6.48 3.40
C PRO A 348 -2.57 7.05 3.80
N PHE A 349 -3.58 6.18 3.88
CA PHE A 349 -4.96 6.56 4.18
C PHE A 349 -5.57 5.62 5.20
N GLN A 350 -6.70 6.02 5.79
CA GLN A 350 -7.38 5.19 6.80
C GLN A 350 -8.38 4.29 6.09
N PHE A 351 -8.52 3.04 6.52
CA PHE A 351 -9.57 2.19 5.99
C PHE A 351 -10.94 2.77 6.35
N TYR A 352 -11.76 2.99 5.33
CA TYR A 352 -13.16 3.36 5.48
C TYR A 352 -14.02 2.11 5.33
N ASP A 353 -14.70 1.70 6.41
CA ASP A 353 -15.60 0.57 6.39
C ASP A 353 -16.95 1.01 5.80
N LEU A 354 -17.15 0.69 4.52
CA LEU A 354 -18.28 1.19 3.74
C LEU A 354 -19.62 0.66 4.24
N ASP A 355 -19.70 -0.59 4.73
CA ASP A 355 -20.96 -1.14 5.24
C ASP A 355 -21.40 -0.43 6.54
N TYR A 356 -20.44 0.02 7.33
CA TYR A 356 -20.70 0.71 8.61
C TYR A 356 -20.62 2.24 8.52
N GLU A 357 -20.24 2.79 7.37
CA GLU A 357 -20.05 4.23 7.14
C GLU A 357 -19.11 4.90 8.16
N ILE A 358 -18.00 4.25 8.48
CA ILE A 358 -17.03 4.75 9.46
C ILE A 358 -15.59 4.75 8.93
N GLN A 359 -14.86 5.82 9.26
CA GLN A 359 -13.40 5.79 9.20
C GLN A 359 -12.88 4.98 10.39
N THR A 360 -12.09 3.94 10.11
CA THR A 360 -11.45 3.09 11.12
C THR A 360 -10.05 3.62 11.47
N PRO A 361 -9.41 3.14 12.57
CA PRO A 361 -8.03 3.53 12.90
C PRO A 361 -6.95 2.76 12.13
N LEU A 362 -7.31 1.81 11.25
CA LEU A 362 -6.35 1.03 10.47
C LEU A 362 -5.83 1.86 9.31
N GLN A 363 -4.53 2.20 9.34
CA GLN A 363 -3.86 2.87 8.23
C GLN A 363 -3.44 1.88 7.14
N ILE A 364 -3.89 2.12 5.93
CA ILE A 364 -3.47 1.41 4.73
C ILE A 364 -2.27 2.12 4.11
N ASN A 365 -1.17 1.39 3.99
CA ASN A 365 0.04 1.81 3.29
C ASN A 365 0.09 1.04 1.96
N SER A 366 -0.67 1.53 0.97
CA SER A 366 -0.76 0.88 -0.34
C SER A 366 0.60 0.84 -1.02
N PHE A 367 0.96 -0.29 -1.61
CA PHE A 367 2.15 -0.42 -2.43
C PHE A 367 1.79 -0.29 -3.92
N HIS A 368 2.71 0.29 -4.69
CA HIS A 368 2.58 0.45 -6.14
C HIS A 368 3.71 -0.25 -6.92
N PHE A 369 4.62 -0.89 -6.20
CA PHE A 369 5.71 -1.67 -6.76
C PHE A 369 5.86 -2.99 -6.01
N ILE A 370 5.99 -4.09 -6.75
CA ILE A 370 6.39 -5.38 -6.22
C ILE A 370 7.35 -6.06 -7.19
N ASP A 371 8.43 -6.61 -6.65
CA ASP A 371 9.47 -7.30 -7.39
C ASP A 371 8.97 -8.33 -8.42
N PHE A 372 7.93 -9.09 -8.10
CA PHE A 372 7.39 -10.16 -8.92
C PHE A 372 6.76 -9.62 -10.20
N ALA A 373 6.09 -8.46 -10.15
CA ALA A 373 5.48 -7.83 -11.30
C ALA A 373 6.52 -7.44 -12.36
N LEU A 374 7.74 -7.08 -11.94
CA LEU A 374 8.85 -6.77 -12.85
C LEU A 374 9.43 -7.98 -13.59
N LEU A 375 9.14 -9.22 -13.16
CA LEU A 375 9.62 -10.40 -13.88
C LEU A 375 8.98 -10.56 -15.26
N LYS A 376 7.88 -9.85 -15.54
CA LYS A 376 7.30 -9.77 -16.89
C LYS A 376 8.24 -9.10 -17.90
N LYS A 377 9.19 -8.29 -17.42
CA LYS A 377 10.19 -7.59 -18.24
C LYS A 377 11.44 -8.46 -18.38
N GLN A 378 11.94 -8.60 -19.60
CA GLN A 378 13.09 -9.46 -19.89
C GLN A 378 14.40 -8.77 -19.50
N SER A 379 14.61 -7.55 -20.01
CA SER A 379 15.87 -6.83 -19.80
C SER A 379 15.91 -6.14 -18.43
N LEU A 380 17.13 -5.91 -17.91
CA LEU A 380 17.32 -5.08 -16.72
C LEU A 380 17.06 -3.60 -17.01
N LEU A 381 17.28 -3.16 -18.25
CA LEU A 381 17.03 -1.79 -18.69
C LEU A 381 15.55 -1.46 -18.59
N ASP A 382 14.66 -2.31 -19.13
CA ASP A 382 13.21 -2.11 -19.07
C ASP A 382 12.71 -2.09 -17.62
N LYS A 383 13.31 -2.93 -16.76
CA LYS A 383 13.00 -2.95 -15.31
C LYS A 383 13.35 -1.64 -14.63
N LYS A 384 14.51 -1.06 -14.96
CA LYS A 384 14.96 0.23 -14.45
C LYS A 384 14.06 1.35 -14.94
N GLU A 385 13.72 1.36 -16.23
CA GLU A 385 12.86 2.39 -16.82
C GLU A 385 11.47 2.41 -16.16
N GLU A 386 10.84 1.25 -15.99
CA GLU A 386 9.54 1.13 -15.31
C GLU A 386 9.60 1.57 -13.85
N LEU A 387 10.66 1.17 -13.14
CA LEU A 387 10.89 1.58 -11.76
C LEU A 387 11.07 3.10 -11.65
N GLN A 388 11.93 3.68 -12.49
CA GLN A 388 12.19 5.12 -12.52
C GLN A 388 10.94 5.90 -12.89
N ARG A 389 10.11 5.41 -13.81
CA ARG A 389 8.83 6.02 -14.16
C ARG A 389 7.91 6.12 -12.94
N LEU A 390 7.75 5.03 -12.18
CA LEU A 390 6.93 5.05 -10.97
C LEU A 390 7.53 5.96 -9.88
N ILE A 391 8.85 5.93 -9.67
CA ILE A 391 9.53 6.80 -8.71
C ILE A 391 9.24 8.28 -9.05
N LYS A 392 9.43 8.67 -10.32
CA LYS A 392 9.15 10.03 -10.80
C LYS A 392 7.69 10.43 -10.60
N SER A 393 6.73 9.54 -10.85
CA SER A 393 5.31 9.81 -10.60
C SER A 393 5.02 10.16 -9.13
N VAL A 394 5.70 9.53 -8.18
CA VAL A 394 5.55 9.82 -6.74
C VAL A 394 6.33 11.07 -6.32
N GLN A 395 7.53 11.30 -6.89
CA GLN A 395 8.32 12.51 -6.65
C GLN A 395 7.56 13.77 -7.08
N LYS A 396 6.86 13.74 -8.22
CA LYS A 396 6.05 14.88 -8.71
C LYS A 396 5.00 15.40 -7.72
N VAL A 397 4.53 14.54 -6.83
CA VAL A 397 3.52 14.87 -5.80
C VAL A 397 4.09 14.84 -4.39
N ASN A 398 5.42 14.78 -4.23
CA ASN A 398 6.12 14.65 -2.95
C ASN A 398 5.49 13.60 -2.01
N GLY A 399 5.07 12.47 -2.60
CA GLY A 399 4.39 11.38 -1.93
C GLY A 399 5.33 10.37 -1.28
N THR A 400 4.78 9.23 -0.85
CA THR A 400 5.56 8.12 -0.27
C THR A 400 5.64 6.96 -1.25
N PHE A 401 6.85 6.65 -1.71
CA PHE A 401 7.10 5.48 -2.55
C PHE A 401 7.21 4.23 -1.68
N THR A 402 6.24 3.32 -1.79
CA THR A 402 6.19 2.07 -1.00
C THR A 402 6.42 0.86 -1.91
N PRO A 403 7.68 0.38 -2.02
CA PRO A 403 8.01 -0.81 -2.79
C PRO A 403 8.08 -2.07 -1.93
N ILE A 404 7.62 -3.18 -2.51
CA ILE A 404 7.75 -4.51 -1.92
C ILE A 404 8.85 -5.31 -2.63
N PHE A 405 9.79 -5.83 -1.84
CA PHE A 405 10.74 -6.84 -2.27
C PHE A 405 10.67 -8.06 -1.34
N HIS A 406 10.73 -9.26 -1.88
CA HIS A 406 10.84 -10.47 -1.09
C HIS A 406 12.31 -10.73 -0.75
N ASN A 407 12.60 -11.30 0.42
CA ASN A 407 14.00 -11.57 0.81
C ASN A 407 14.77 -12.44 -0.21
N TYR A 408 14.08 -13.33 -0.93
CA TYR A 408 14.70 -14.20 -1.93
C TYR A 408 15.09 -13.46 -3.22
N THR A 409 14.59 -12.25 -3.48
CA THR A 409 14.97 -11.51 -4.70
C THR A 409 16.36 -10.93 -4.61
N PHE A 410 16.93 -10.89 -3.42
CA PHE A 410 18.32 -10.51 -3.22
C PHE A 410 19.28 -11.71 -3.31
N SER A 411 18.79 -12.89 -3.70
CA SER A 411 19.61 -14.08 -3.91
C SER A 411 20.41 -14.00 -5.22
N GLU A 412 21.49 -14.76 -5.32
CA GLU A 412 22.29 -14.92 -6.55
C GLU A 412 21.59 -15.82 -7.61
N ASN A 413 20.31 -16.14 -7.42
CA ASN A 413 19.56 -16.93 -8.39
C ASN A 413 19.38 -16.12 -9.68
N HIS A 414 19.63 -16.74 -10.83
CA HIS A 414 19.51 -16.10 -12.14
C HIS A 414 18.18 -15.37 -12.34
N ARG A 415 17.07 -15.93 -11.84
CA ARG A 415 15.73 -15.31 -11.92
C ARG A 415 15.69 -13.89 -11.34
N TRP A 416 16.50 -13.63 -10.32
CA TRP A 416 16.50 -12.38 -9.55
C TRP A 416 17.76 -11.52 -9.80
N LYS A 417 18.52 -11.84 -10.84
CA LYS A 417 19.69 -11.05 -11.23
C LYS A 417 19.29 -9.59 -11.45
N GLY A 418 20.05 -8.67 -10.85
CA GLY A 418 19.82 -7.22 -10.93
C GLY A 418 18.85 -6.64 -9.90
N PHE A 419 18.12 -7.46 -9.13
CA PHE A 419 17.14 -6.91 -8.16
C PHE A 419 17.77 -6.18 -6.97
N ARG A 420 19.01 -6.51 -6.58
CA ARG A 420 19.78 -5.71 -5.61
C ARG A 420 20.07 -4.31 -6.13
N GLU A 421 20.33 -4.17 -7.43
CA GLU A 421 20.55 -2.87 -8.07
C GLU A 421 19.27 -2.05 -8.12
N LEU A 422 18.14 -2.67 -8.51
CA LEU A 422 16.83 -2.02 -8.48
C LEU A 422 16.47 -1.53 -7.07
N PHE A 423 16.78 -2.31 -6.04
CA PHE A 423 16.58 -1.89 -4.65
C PHE A 423 17.45 -0.70 -4.26
N ASN A 424 18.71 -0.65 -4.69
CA ASN A 424 19.57 0.52 -4.43
C ASN A 424 19.02 1.78 -5.13
N ILE A 425 18.58 1.68 -6.39
CA ILE A 425 17.93 2.81 -7.10
C ILE A 425 16.74 3.37 -6.31
N VAL A 426 15.95 2.48 -5.70
CA VAL A 426 14.83 2.88 -4.82
C VAL A 426 15.30 3.64 -3.59
N LEU A 427 16.41 3.22 -2.95
CA LEU A 427 16.90 3.89 -1.75
C LEU A 427 17.56 5.24 -2.09
N ASP A 428 18.30 5.27 -3.20
CA ASP A 428 19.07 6.43 -3.63
C ASP A 428 18.16 7.55 -4.17
N SER A 429 16.95 7.24 -4.63
CA SER A 429 15.98 8.23 -5.15
C SER A 429 15.55 9.29 -4.15
N VAL A 430 15.74 9.06 -2.83
CA VAL A 430 15.49 10.06 -1.80
C VAL A 430 16.51 11.20 -1.87
N ASN A 431 17.76 10.88 -2.23
CA ASN A 431 18.84 11.86 -2.33
C ASN A 431 18.75 12.66 -3.64
N GLU A 432 18.25 12.03 -4.72
CA GLU A 432 18.05 12.69 -6.02
C GLU A 432 16.88 13.69 -6.03
N ALA A 433 15.94 13.55 -5.09
CA ALA A 433 14.77 14.43 -4.97
C ALA A 433 15.00 15.66 -4.08
N SER A 434 16.18 15.79 -3.48
CA SER A 434 16.52 16.83 -2.48
C SER A 434 17.15 18.07 -3.07
#